data_AF-D1NSF7-F1
#
_entry.id   AF-D1NSF7-F1
#
_cell.length_a   1.000
_cell.length_b   1.000
_cell.length_c   1.000
_cell.angle_alpha   90.00
_cell.angle_beta   90.00
_cell.angle_gamma   90.00
#
_symmetry.space_group_name_H-M   'P 1'
#
loop_
_entity.id
_entity.type
_entity.pdbx_description
1 polymer ?
#
loop_
_entity_poly.entity_id
_entity_poly.type
_entity_poly.pdbx_seq_one_letter_code
_entity_poly.pdbx_strand_id
1 'polypeptide(L)'
;MNTPLDSLTKVLAKIVEILHWIAAVCALVLFVSSWFSTSWISSLVPANLLGDGVVDTYGLSVHVADAHGVIDAGGLRTYAIGAFFMLVAMAMVFRDTYLIIKTAEGRTWFARGATPFQQDVTRMVREIGIFLLLTIVIGFIVCAVGTLALGHGMVTYVLNVTMLMLGLLMLCISQVFAQGEVMRQDVEGLV
;
A
#
# COMPACT_ATOMS: atom_id res chain seq x y z
N MET A 1 9.41 -24.34 -10.32
CA MET A 1 10.39 -23.32 -10.74
C MET A 1 11.09 -22.81 -9.49
N ASN A 2 12.40 -23.02 -9.36
CA ASN A 2 13.22 -22.36 -8.34
C ASN A 2 14.37 -21.67 -9.09
N THR A 3 14.07 -20.55 -9.75
CA THR A 3 15.14 -19.73 -10.30
C THR A 3 15.68 -18.80 -9.19
N PRO A 4 16.96 -18.39 -9.24
CA PRO A 4 17.50 -17.43 -8.28
C PRO A 4 16.72 -16.09 -8.26
N LEU A 5 16.09 -15.73 -9.39
CA LEU A 5 15.27 -14.54 -9.55
C LEU A 5 13.98 -14.60 -8.69
N ASP A 6 13.32 -15.76 -8.65
CA ASP A 6 12.11 -15.97 -7.85
C ASP A 6 12.40 -15.86 -6.35
N SER A 7 13.55 -16.40 -5.92
CA SER A 7 13.98 -16.35 -4.53
C SER A 7 14.29 -14.92 -4.07
N LEU A 8 14.99 -14.14 -4.91
CA LEU A 8 15.30 -12.74 -4.61
C LEU A 8 14.04 -11.89 -4.56
N THR A 9 13.13 -12.06 -5.52
CA THR A 9 11.86 -11.32 -5.59
C THR A 9 11.00 -11.57 -4.35
N LYS A 10 10.92 -12.82 -3.90
CA LYS A 10 10.21 -13.22 -2.68
C LYS A 10 10.79 -12.56 -1.43
N VAL A 11 12.12 -12.55 -1.29
CA VAL A 11 12.78 -11.91 -0.13
C VAL A 11 12.53 -10.41 -0.14
N LEU A 12 12.71 -9.76 -1.29
CA LEU A 12 12.44 -8.33 -1.44
C LEU A 12 10.98 -7.99 -1.12
N ALA A 13 10.03 -8.74 -1.67
CA ALA A 13 8.60 -8.53 -1.38
C ALA A 13 8.32 -8.60 0.12
N LYS A 14 8.93 -9.55 0.84
CA LYS A 14 8.73 -9.67 2.29
C LYS A 14 9.37 -8.54 3.08
N ILE A 15 10.59 -8.12 2.72
CA ILE A 15 11.25 -6.98 3.35
C ILE A 15 10.42 -5.72 3.18
N VAL A 16 9.97 -5.47 1.94
CA VAL A 16 9.16 -4.29 1.63
C VAL A 16 7.82 -4.34 2.34
N GLU A 17 7.14 -5.49 2.41
CA GLU A 17 5.91 -5.68 3.20
C GLU A 17 6.13 -5.25 4.68
N ILE A 18 7.21 -5.73 5.31
CA ILE A 18 7.52 -5.43 6.71
C ILE A 18 7.78 -3.94 6.91
N LEU A 19 8.53 -3.30 6.00
CA LEU A 19 8.79 -1.86 6.07
C LEU A 19 7.49 -1.04 6.01
N HIS A 20 6.53 -1.43 5.18
CA HIS A 20 5.23 -0.75 5.10
C HIS A 20 4.42 -0.94 6.38
N TRP A 21 4.42 -2.13 6.98
CA TRP A 21 3.76 -2.35 8.27
C TRP A 21 4.38 -1.51 9.38
N ILE A 22 5.72 -1.42 9.45
CA ILE A 22 6.41 -0.57 10.41
C ILE A 22 6.01 0.90 10.19
N ALA A 23 6.05 1.38 8.95
CA ALA A 23 5.65 2.74 8.63
C ALA A 23 4.17 3.02 8.96
N ALA A 24 3.27 2.06 8.73
CA ALA A 24 1.87 2.18 9.10
C ALA A 24 1.70 2.29 10.63
N VAL A 25 2.39 1.46 11.40
CA VAL A 25 2.38 1.55 12.87
C VAL A 25 2.93 2.91 13.32
N CYS A 26 4.02 3.40 12.73
CA CYS A 26 4.55 4.73 13.02
C CYS A 26 3.53 5.83 12.71
N ALA A 27 2.84 5.78 11.56
CA ALA A 27 1.80 6.73 11.20
C ALA A 27 0.64 6.71 12.21
N LEU A 28 0.24 5.53 12.69
CA LEU A 28 -0.79 5.40 13.71
C LEU A 28 -0.34 5.99 15.07
N VAL A 29 0.90 5.72 15.48
CA VAL A 29 1.49 6.29 16.70
C VAL A 29 1.57 7.82 16.61
N LEU A 30 1.98 8.36 15.45
CA LEU A 30 1.98 9.80 15.17
C LEU A 30 0.57 10.39 15.25
N PHE A 31 -0.42 9.72 14.66
CA PHE A 31 -1.81 10.14 14.74
C PHE A 31 -2.29 10.23 16.20
N VAL A 32 -2.08 9.19 17.01
CA VAL A 32 -2.52 9.16 18.41
C VAL A 32 -1.76 10.20 19.24
N SER A 33 -0.43 10.25 19.14
CA SER A 33 0.39 11.19 19.92
C SER A 33 0.09 12.66 19.62
N SER A 34 -0.35 12.98 18.39
CA SER A 34 -0.73 14.35 18.00
C SER A 34 -1.93 14.91 18.78
N TRP A 35 -2.71 14.08 19.47
CA TRP A 35 -3.79 14.52 20.35
C TRP A 35 -3.32 14.92 21.74
N PHE A 36 -2.16 14.41 22.19
CA PHE A 36 -1.67 14.60 23.55
C PHE A 36 -0.54 15.61 23.64
N SER A 37 0.38 15.64 22.66
CA SER A 37 1.51 16.58 22.69
C SER A 37 2.11 16.81 21.30
N THR A 38 1.67 17.88 20.64
CA THR A 38 2.31 18.34 19.39
C THR A 38 3.69 18.93 19.64
N SER A 39 3.95 19.47 20.83
CA SER A 39 5.26 20.02 21.23
C SER A 39 6.33 18.94 21.34
N TRP A 40 5.97 17.75 21.84
CA TRP A 40 6.87 16.59 21.84
C TRP A 40 7.19 16.14 20.42
N ILE A 41 6.21 16.10 19.52
CA ILE A 41 6.45 15.75 18.10
C ILE A 41 7.37 16.77 17.43
N SER A 42 7.15 18.06 17.66
CA SER A 42 8.04 19.11 17.14
C SER A 42 9.47 19.04 17.69
N SER A 43 9.67 18.43 18.86
CA SER A 43 11.01 18.19 19.41
C SER A 43 11.72 17.00 18.75
N LEU A 44 10.96 16.04 18.20
CA LEU A 44 11.50 14.87 17.51
C LEU A 44 11.79 15.13 16.05
N VAL A 45 11.10 16.10 15.43
CA VAL A 45 11.26 16.46 14.03
C VAL A 45 12.05 17.76 13.94
N PRO A 46 13.35 17.71 13.59
CA PRO A 46 14.14 18.90 13.38
C PRO A 46 13.49 19.76 12.29
N ALA A 47 13.39 21.08 12.47
CA ALA A 47 12.74 21.97 11.50
C ALA A 47 13.36 21.87 10.09
N ASN A 48 14.65 21.57 10.01
CA ASN A 48 15.41 21.32 8.78
C ASN A 48 15.04 20.01 8.05
N LEU A 49 14.29 19.11 8.70
CA LEU A 49 13.88 17.82 8.13
C LEU A 49 12.55 17.93 7.36
N LEU A 50 11.72 18.92 7.68
CA LEU A 50 10.42 19.16 7.05
C LEU A 50 10.48 20.12 5.85
N GLY A 51 11.61 20.78 5.61
CA GLY A 51 11.78 21.73 4.48
C GLY A 51 10.67 22.79 4.48
N ASP A 52 9.85 22.78 3.43
CA ASP A 52 8.69 23.68 3.24
C ASP A 52 7.46 23.28 4.07
N GLY A 53 7.58 22.32 5.00
CA GLY A 53 6.50 21.87 5.85
C GLY A 53 5.50 20.93 5.15
N VAL A 54 5.88 20.32 4.02
CA VAL A 54 5.04 19.40 3.24
C VAL A 54 5.53 17.97 3.39
N VAL A 55 4.61 17.05 3.66
CA VAL A 55 4.90 15.61 3.67
C VAL A 55 4.06 14.91 2.62
N ASP A 56 4.70 14.02 1.86
CA ASP A 56 4.06 13.24 0.79
C ASP A 56 4.07 11.74 1.10
N THR A 57 2.99 11.05 0.75
CA THR A 57 2.94 9.59 0.75
C THR A 57 1.99 9.10 -0.35
N TYR A 58 2.54 8.42 -1.36
CA TYR A 58 1.78 7.88 -2.49
C TYR A 58 0.89 8.90 -3.21
N GLY A 59 1.42 10.13 -3.37
CA GLY A 59 0.71 11.23 -4.03
C GLY A 59 -0.25 12.01 -3.13
N LEU A 60 -0.40 11.63 -1.85
CA LEU A 60 -1.05 12.45 -0.84
C LEU A 60 -0.02 13.40 -0.22
N SER A 61 -0.10 14.68 -0.58
CA SER A 61 0.73 15.74 -0.04
C SER A 61 -0.07 16.60 0.93
N VAL A 62 0.45 16.81 2.14
CA VAL A 62 -0.20 17.62 3.18
C VAL A 62 0.78 18.63 3.75
N HIS A 63 0.34 19.87 3.89
CA HIS A 63 1.05 20.89 4.67
C HIS A 63 0.85 20.60 6.16
N VAL A 64 1.93 20.23 6.84
CA VAL A 64 1.94 19.85 8.27
C VAL A 64 2.69 20.85 9.14
N ALA A 65 3.40 21.80 8.56
CA ALA A 65 4.06 22.88 9.30
C ALA A 65 3.96 24.21 8.55
N ASP A 66 3.99 25.30 9.30
CA ASP A 66 4.03 26.66 8.76
C ASP A 66 5.44 27.08 8.34
N ALA A 67 5.57 28.29 7.78
CA ALA A 67 6.85 28.87 7.36
C ALA A 67 7.85 29.09 8.52
N HIS A 68 7.40 28.98 9.76
CA HIS A 68 8.23 29.07 10.96
C HIS A 68 8.60 27.69 11.52
N GLY A 69 8.18 26.60 10.87
CA GLY A 69 8.43 25.23 11.29
C GLY A 69 7.53 24.76 12.44
N VAL A 70 6.47 25.51 12.76
CA VAL A 70 5.50 25.12 13.78
C VAL A 70 4.53 24.11 13.16
N ILE A 71 4.41 22.95 13.80
CA ILE A 71 3.55 21.86 13.32
C ILE A 71 2.07 22.23 13.50
N ASP A 72 1.32 22.21 12.40
CA ASP A 72 -0.14 22.25 12.44
C ASP A 72 -0.69 20.88 12.84
N ALA A 73 -1.38 20.84 13.99
CA ALA A 73 -1.99 19.63 14.51
C ALA A 73 -3.04 19.04 13.54
N GLY A 74 -3.76 19.90 12.83
CA GLY A 74 -4.79 19.49 11.87
C GLY A 74 -4.19 18.80 10.63
N GLY A 75 -3.21 19.45 10.01
CA GLY A 75 -2.41 18.91 8.92
C GLY A 75 -1.73 17.60 9.29
N LEU A 76 -1.04 17.55 10.44
CA LEU A 76 -0.35 16.34 10.90
C LEU A 76 -1.32 15.16 11.08
N ARG A 77 -2.49 15.38 11.69
CA ARG A 77 -3.51 14.33 11.88
C ARG A 77 -4.05 13.82 10.55
N THR A 78 -4.37 14.74 9.65
CA THR A 78 -4.92 14.42 8.32
C THR A 78 -3.90 13.64 7.49
N TYR A 79 -2.62 14.04 7.54
CA TYR A 79 -1.53 13.30 6.94
C TYR A 79 -1.39 11.91 7.56
N ALA A 80 -1.30 11.81 8.89
CA ALA A 80 -1.01 10.56 9.58
C ALA A 80 -2.09 9.49 9.33
N ILE A 81 -3.38 9.87 9.34
CA ILE A 81 -4.46 8.92 9.05
C ILE A 81 -4.49 8.51 7.57
N GLY A 82 -4.23 9.44 6.64
CA GLY A 82 -4.16 9.13 5.21
C GLY A 82 -2.97 8.22 4.89
N ALA A 83 -1.79 8.55 5.41
CA ALA A 83 -0.59 7.74 5.28
C ALA A 83 -0.78 6.34 5.85
N PHE A 84 -1.43 6.19 7.01
CA PHE A 84 -1.74 4.87 7.59
C PHE A 84 -2.49 3.97 6.61
N PHE A 85 -3.61 4.43 6.05
CA PHE A 85 -4.41 3.61 5.13
C PHE A 85 -3.67 3.31 3.82
N MET A 86 -2.92 4.27 3.30
CA MET A 86 -2.10 4.08 2.10
C MET A 86 -1.00 3.02 2.32
N LEU A 87 -0.30 3.10 3.46
CA LEU A 87 0.77 2.18 3.83
C LEU A 87 0.23 0.77 4.10
N VAL A 88 -0.94 0.64 4.73
CA VAL A 88 -1.61 -0.66 4.91
C VAL A 88 -2.00 -1.27 3.57
N ALA A 89 -2.61 -0.50 2.67
CA ALA A 89 -2.96 -0.99 1.34
C ALA A 89 -1.72 -1.49 0.58
N MET A 90 -0.61 -0.73 0.64
CA MET A 90 0.63 -1.14 -0.01
C MET A 90 1.31 -2.34 0.67
N ALA A 91 1.22 -2.45 2.01
CA ALA A 91 1.66 -3.65 2.72
C ALA A 91 0.92 -4.90 2.25
N MET A 92 -0.39 -4.78 2.02
CA MET A 92 -1.21 -5.89 1.50
C MET A 92 -0.81 -6.30 0.07
N VAL A 93 -0.47 -5.34 -0.80
CA VAL A 93 0.06 -5.63 -2.15
C VAL A 93 1.32 -6.50 -2.09
N PHE A 94 2.28 -6.14 -1.22
CA PHE A 94 3.53 -6.89 -1.09
C PHE A 94 3.35 -8.24 -0.38
N ARG A 95 2.41 -8.32 0.57
CA ARG A 95 2.01 -9.60 1.19
C ARG A 95 1.49 -10.58 0.15
N ASP A 96 0.59 -10.14 -0.72
CA ASP A 96 0.01 -10.99 -1.76
C ASP A 96 1.07 -11.37 -2.80
N THR A 97 1.94 -10.44 -3.17
CA THR A 97 3.09 -10.73 -4.04
C THR A 97 3.99 -11.83 -3.47
N TYR A 98 4.34 -11.74 -2.18
CA TYR A 98 5.11 -12.78 -1.49
C TYR A 98 4.38 -14.13 -1.47
N LEU A 99 3.08 -14.13 -1.16
CA LEU A 99 2.28 -15.35 -1.07
C LEU A 99 2.08 -16.02 -2.42
N ILE A 100 1.91 -15.26 -3.51
CA ILE A 100 1.81 -15.80 -4.88
C ILE A 100 3.07 -16.60 -5.22
N ILE A 101 4.26 -16.02 -5.03
CA ILE A 101 5.52 -16.70 -5.34
C ILE A 101 5.68 -17.95 -4.46
N LYS A 102 5.40 -17.84 -3.16
CA LYS A 102 5.50 -18.97 -2.24
C LYS A 102 4.49 -20.09 -2.55
N THR A 103 3.30 -19.74 -3.01
CA THR A 103 2.24 -20.71 -3.38
C THR A 103 2.57 -21.40 -4.70
N ALA A 104 3.10 -20.66 -5.69
CA ALA A 104 3.56 -21.23 -6.94
C ALA A 104 4.72 -22.24 -6.75
N GLU A 105 5.53 -22.07 -5.71
CA GLU A 105 6.56 -23.04 -5.29
C GLU A 105 6.00 -24.27 -4.54
N GLY A 106 4.68 -24.31 -4.24
CA GLY A 106 4.07 -25.38 -3.44
C GLY A 106 4.44 -25.33 -1.95
N ARG A 107 4.91 -24.18 -1.44
CA ARG A 107 5.46 -24.03 -0.08
C ARG A 107 4.50 -23.37 0.91
N THR A 108 3.27 -23.06 0.50
CA THR A 108 2.21 -22.61 1.40
C THR A 108 1.36 -23.81 1.84
N TRP A 109 0.78 -23.72 3.04
CA TRP A 109 0.01 -24.82 3.62
C TRP A 109 -1.29 -25.13 2.84
N PHE A 110 -1.77 -24.18 2.05
CA PHE A 110 -2.97 -24.28 1.21
C PHE A 110 -2.64 -24.59 -0.27
N ALA A 111 -1.36 -24.74 -0.63
CA ALA A 111 -0.97 -24.98 -2.02
C ALA A 111 -1.46 -26.35 -2.53
N ARG A 112 -2.09 -26.37 -3.71
CA ARG A 112 -2.47 -27.59 -4.43
C ARG A 112 -1.39 -28.00 -5.43
N GLY A 113 -0.18 -28.18 -4.93
CA GLY A 113 1.01 -28.50 -5.72
C GLY A 113 1.79 -27.26 -6.19
N ALA A 114 2.86 -27.49 -6.95
CA ALA A 114 3.76 -26.45 -7.44
C ALA A 114 3.26 -25.85 -8.76
N THR A 115 2.21 -25.04 -8.70
CA THR A 115 1.64 -24.32 -9.85
C THR A 115 1.14 -22.94 -9.44
N PRO A 116 1.28 -21.91 -10.30
CA PRO A 116 0.65 -20.61 -10.08
C PRO A 116 -0.84 -20.57 -10.43
N PHE A 117 -1.35 -21.55 -11.19
CA PHE A 117 -2.78 -21.64 -11.53
C PHE A 117 -3.49 -22.37 -10.40
N GLN A 118 -3.92 -21.59 -9.40
CA GLN A 118 -4.74 -22.02 -8.27
C GLN A 118 -5.71 -20.89 -7.94
N GLN A 119 -6.91 -21.24 -7.44
CA GLN A 119 -7.92 -20.25 -7.06
C GLN A 119 -7.41 -19.19 -6.07
N ASP A 120 -6.57 -19.58 -5.11
CA ASP A 120 -5.99 -18.65 -4.12
C ASP A 120 -5.01 -17.65 -4.75
N VAL A 121 -4.20 -18.09 -5.72
CA VAL A 121 -3.28 -17.21 -6.45
C VAL A 121 -4.07 -16.24 -7.32
N THR A 122 -5.09 -16.71 -8.02
CA THR A 122 -6.00 -15.86 -8.82
C THR A 122 -6.65 -14.79 -7.97
N ARG A 123 -7.08 -15.14 -6.74
CA ARG A 123 -7.63 -14.20 -5.76
C ARG A 123 -6.59 -13.17 -5.33
N MET A 124 -5.36 -13.58 -4.99
CA MET A 124 -4.30 -12.66 -4.56
C MET A 124 -3.92 -11.67 -5.67
N VAL A 125 -3.83 -12.12 -6.93
CA VAL A 125 -3.58 -11.23 -8.07
C VAL A 125 -4.69 -10.17 -8.20
N ARG A 126 -5.94 -10.55 -7.98
CA ARG A 126 -7.08 -9.62 -7.96
C ARG A 126 -7.00 -8.65 -6.78
N GLU A 127 -6.66 -9.15 -5.59
CA GLU A 127 -6.50 -8.35 -4.37
C GLU A 127 -5.42 -7.27 -4.57
N ILE A 128 -4.27 -7.59 -5.18
CA ILE A 128 -3.25 -6.60 -5.56
C ILE A 128 -3.86 -5.49 -6.43
N GLY A 129 -4.62 -5.84 -7.48
CA GLY A 129 -5.28 -4.87 -8.34
C GLY A 129 -6.25 -3.97 -7.57
N ILE A 130 -7.07 -4.56 -6.69
CA ILE A 130 -8.00 -3.83 -5.83
C ILE A 130 -7.27 -2.88 -4.88
N PHE A 131 -6.19 -3.33 -4.21
CA PHE A 131 -5.44 -2.50 -3.28
C PHE A 131 -4.75 -1.32 -3.96
N LEU A 132 -4.24 -1.50 -5.18
CA LEU A 132 -3.68 -0.40 -5.98
C LEU A 132 -4.72 0.64 -6.40
N LEU A 133 -5.96 0.22 -6.65
CA LEU A 133 -7.07 1.15 -6.91
C LEU A 133 -7.58 1.79 -5.61
N LEU A 134 -7.52 1.05 -4.51
CA LEU A 134 -7.96 1.52 -3.19
C LEU A 134 -7.10 2.68 -2.70
N THR A 135 -5.80 2.69 -2.96
CA THR A 135 -4.94 3.85 -2.61
C THR A 135 -5.44 5.13 -3.28
N ILE A 136 -5.90 5.06 -4.53
CA ILE A 136 -6.47 6.21 -5.24
C ILE A 136 -7.74 6.70 -4.55
N VAL A 137 -8.64 5.77 -4.22
CA VAL A 137 -9.90 6.08 -3.54
C VAL A 137 -9.63 6.71 -2.17
N ILE A 138 -8.70 6.15 -1.39
CA ILE A 138 -8.26 6.71 -0.10
C ILE A 138 -7.71 8.13 -0.29
N GLY A 139 -6.85 8.34 -1.28
CA GLY A 139 -6.27 9.65 -1.58
C GLY A 139 -7.32 10.72 -1.86
N PHE A 140 -8.31 10.40 -2.70
CA PHE A 140 -9.45 11.29 -2.97
C PHE A 140 -10.29 11.58 -1.73
N ILE A 141 -10.62 10.56 -0.93
CA ILE A 141 -11.42 10.72 0.28
C ILE A 141 -10.69 11.62 1.28
N VAL A 142 -9.41 11.34 1.55
CA VAL A 142 -8.60 12.12 2.49
C VAL A 142 -8.42 13.55 1.99
N CYS A 143 -8.20 13.75 0.69
CA CYS A 143 -8.12 15.09 0.10
C CYS A 143 -9.42 15.88 0.25
N ALA A 144 -10.57 15.25 -0.04
CA ALA A 144 -11.87 15.88 0.09
C ALA A 144 -12.19 16.25 1.55
N VAL A 145 -12.03 15.31 2.47
CA VAL A 145 -12.27 15.52 3.91
C VAL A 145 -11.27 16.55 4.49
N GLY A 146 -10.00 16.43 4.13
CA GLY A 146 -8.94 17.33 4.57
C GLY A 146 -9.14 18.77 4.09
N THR A 147 -9.55 18.95 2.82
CA THR A 147 -9.86 20.27 2.27
C THR A 147 -11.05 20.92 2.98
N LEU A 148 -12.07 20.14 3.32
CA LEU A 148 -13.24 20.62 4.07
C LEU A 148 -12.87 20.98 5.53
N ALA A 149 -11.95 20.24 6.15
CA ALA A 149 -11.59 20.45 7.55
C ALA A 149 -10.53 21.54 7.76
N LEU A 150 -9.52 21.63 6.88
CA LEU A 150 -8.35 22.49 7.04
C LEU A 150 -8.34 23.72 6.11
N GLY A 151 -9.23 23.74 5.12
CA GLY A 151 -9.28 24.79 4.09
C GLY A 151 -8.56 24.42 2.80
N HIS A 152 -8.81 25.21 1.77
CA HIS A 152 -8.29 24.99 0.42
C HIS A 152 -6.77 25.20 0.37
N GLY A 153 -6.05 24.27 -0.27
CA GLY A 153 -4.59 24.35 -0.48
C GLY A 153 -3.74 23.66 0.59
N MET A 154 -4.32 23.22 1.70
CA MET A 154 -3.57 22.54 2.78
C MET A 154 -3.34 21.04 2.48
N VAL A 155 -4.22 20.43 1.71
CA VAL A 155 -4.15 19.02 1.30
C VAL A 155 -4.27 18.95 -0.20
N THR A 156 -3.31 18.29 -0.84
CA THR A 156 -3.30 18.07 -2.28
C THR A 156 -3.11 16.58 -2.56
N TYR A 157 -3.92 16.05 -3.47
CA TYR A 157 -3.73 14.69 -3.96
C TYR A 157 -3.37 14.71 -5.44
N VAL A 158 -2.20 14.17 -5.77
CA VAL A 158 -1.74 13.97 -7.14
C VAL A 158 -2.05 12.55 -7.55
N LEU A 159 -2.94 12.40 -8.53
CA LEU A 159 -3.33 11.10 -9.05
C LEU A 159 -2.11 10.41 -9.70
N ASN A 160 -1.71 9.28 -9.13
CA ASN A 160 -0.68 8.44 -9.72
C ASN A 160 -1.28 7.53 -10.80
N VAL A 161 -1.23 8.00 -12.06
CA VAL A 161 -1.75 7.26 -13.23
C VAL A 161 -1.07 5.90 -13.39
N THR A 162 0.19 5.77 -13.01
CA THR A 162 0.91 4.48 -13.05
C THR A 162 0.27 3.45 -12.13
N MET A 163 -0.13 3.84 -10.91
CA MET A 163 -0.84 2.95 -9.98
C MET A 163 -2.22 2.57 -10.50
N LEU A 164 -2.93 3.51 -11.13
CA LEU A 164 -4.22 3.24 -11.77
C LEU A 164 -4.07 2.19 -12.87
N MET A 165 -3.12 2.40 -13.79
CA MET A 165 -2.85 1.48 -14.90
C MET A 165 -2.41 0.10 -14.38
N LEU A 166 -1.50 0.06 -13.40
CA LEU A 166 -1.05 -1.21 -12.83
C LEU A 166 -2.18 -1.95 -12.11
N GLY A 167 -3.05 -1.24 -11.38
CA GLY A 167 -4.22 -1.82 -10.74
C GLY A 167 -5.16 -2.48 -11.74
N LEU A 168 -5.51 -1.77 -12.82
CA LEU A 168 -6.34 -2.32 -13.90
C LEU A 168 -5.67 -3.51 -14.62
N LEU A 169 -4.37 -3.41 -14.88
CA LEU A 169 -3.60 -4.48 -15.48
C LEU A 169 -3.62 -5.75 -14.61
N MET A 170 -3.43 -5.61 -13.30
CA MET A 170 -3.47 -6.73 -12.36
C MET A 170 -4.86 -7.39 -12.30
N LEU A 171 -5.94 -6.60 -12.38
CA LEU A 171 -7.29 -7.16 -12.51
C LEU A 171 -7.47 -7.96 -13.81
N CYS A 172 -6.91 -7.48 -14.93
CA CYS A 172 -6.91 -8.21 -16.19
C CYS A 172 -6.11 -9.52 -16.10
N ILE A 173 -4.91 -9.47 -15.52
CA ILE A 173 -4.07 -10.65 -15.30
C ILE A 173 -4.79 -11.69 -14.42
N SER A 174 -5.53 -11.26 -13.40
CA SER A 174 -6.34 -12.18 -12.59
C SER A 174 -7.34 -12.98 -13.44
N GLN A 175 -7.95 -12.38 -14.47
CA GLN A 175 -8.86 -13.10 -15.38
C GLN A 175 -8.12 -14.16 -16.19
N VAL A 176 -6.90 -13.87 -16.65
CA VAL A 176 -6.05 -14.84 -17.35
C VAL A 176 -5.70 -16.02 -16.44
N PHE A 177 -5.37 -15.74 -15.18
CA PHE A 177 -5.11 -16.80 -14.19
C PHE A 177 -6.36 -17.65 -13.89
N ALA A 178 -7.54 -17.03 -13.85
CA ALA A 178 -8.80 -17.74 -13.71
C ALA A 178 -9.05 -18.71 -14.87
N GLN A 179 -8.73 -18.31 -16.10
CA GLN A 179 -8.84 -19.19 -17.27
C GLN A 179 -7.81 -20.32 -17.23
N GLY A 180 -6.57 -20.03 -16.82
CA GLY A 180 -5.52 -21.06 -16.67
C GLY A 180 -5.88 -22.13 -15.63
N GLU A 181 -6.60 -21.76 -14.57
CA GLU A 181 -7.15 -22.72 -13.60
C GLU A 181 -8.16 -23.67 -14.24
N VAL A 182 -9.10 -23.16 -15.03
CA VAL A 182 -10.11 -23.98 -15.71
C VAL A 182 -9.45 -24.97 -16.66
N MET A 183 -8.49 -24.51 -17.47
CA MET A 183 -7.76 -25.38 -18.41
C MET A 183 -7.01 -26.50 -17.68
N ARG A 184 -6.46 -26.21 -16.49
CA ARG A 184 -5.79 -27.22 -15.67
C ARG A 184 -6.79 -28.26 -15.15
N GLN A 185 -7.94 -27.83 -14.65
CA GLN A 185 -8.99 -28.74 -14.17
C GLN A 185 -9.50 -29.65 -15.30
N ASP A 186 -9.66 -29.10 -16.51
CA ASP A 186 -10.05 -29.89 -17.68
C ASP A 186 -9.00 -30.98 -18.01
N VAL A 187 -7.70 -30.63 -17.95
CA VAL A 187 -6.60 -31.58 -18.19
C VAL A 187 -6.50 -32.63 -17.09
N GLU A 188 -6.65 -32.26 -15.82
CA GLU A 188 -6.59 -33.19 -14.69
C GLU A 188 -7.84 -34.10 -14.62
N GLY A 189 -9.00 -33.62 -15.09
CA GLY A 189 -10.24 -34.40 -15.16
C GLY A 189 -10.35 -35.35 -16.36
N LEU A 190 -9.41 -35.25 -17.32
CA LEU A 190 -9.29 -36.16 -18.47
C LEU A 190 -8.51 -37.45 -18.16
N VAL A 191 -7.97 -37.59 -16.94
CA VAL A 191 -7.13 -38.73 -16.49
C VAL A 191 -7.92 -39.73 -15.67
#